data_AF-A0A0K2VL78-F1
#
_entry.id   AF-A0A0K2VL78-F1
#
_cell.length_a   1.000
_cell.length_b   1.000
_cell.length_c   1.000
_cell.angle_alpha   90.00
_cell.angle_beta   90.00
_cell.angle_gamma   90.00
#
_symmetry.space_group_name_H-M   'P 1'
#
loop_
_entity.id
_entity.type
_entity.pdbx_description
1 polymer ?
#
loop_
_entity_poly.entity_id
_entity_poly.type
_entity_poly.pdbx_seq_one_letter_code
_entity_poly.pdbx_strand_id
1 'polypeptide(L)'
;MPGGIDTHTHFEMPFMGTKSIDDFYTGTKAALAGGTTMVIDFVIPAKGESLIEAYNKWRTKADGRVCCDYSLHMAVTHWNEDVRHEMSKICSDTFGINSFKMFMAYKDIFMLT
;
A
#
# COMPACT_ATOMS: atom_id res chain seq x y z
N MET A 1 17.48 21.19 3.13
CA MET A 1 16.40 20.55 3.92
C MET A 1 16.56 19.04 3.80
N PRO A 2 16.06 18.24 4.76
CA PRO A 2 15.84 16.81 4.51
C PRO A 2 14.92 16.63 3.29
N GLY A 3 15.04 15.51 2.59
CA GLY A 3 14.11 15.16 1.51
C GLY A 3 12.71 14.94 2.04
N GLY A 4 11.70 15.23 1.21
CA GLY A 4 10.30 15.03 1.58
C GLY A 4 9.96 13.56 1.81
N ILE A 5 8.97 13.30 2.68
CA ILE A 5 8.34 11.99 2.85
C ILE A 5 6.87 12.15 2.43
N ASP A 6 6.50 11.55 1.30
CA ASP A 6 5.11 11.51 0.87
C ASP A 6 4.42 10.32 1.55
N THR A 7 3.56 10.61 2.51
CA THR A 7 2.88 9.59 3.32
C THR A 7 1.66 8.98 2.63
N HIS A 8 1.35 9.34 1.38
CA HIS A 8 0.15 8.83 0.72
C HIS A 8 0.29 8.74 -0.80
N THR A 9 0.77 7.60 -1.30
CA THR A 9 0.85 7.31 -2.74
C THR A 9 -0.03 6.13 -3.16
N HIS A 10 -0.34 6.03 -4.46
CA HIS A 10 -1.09 4.92 -5.07
C HIS A 10 -0.50 4.53 -6.43
N PHE A 11 0.73 3.99 -6.42
CA PHE A 11 1.44 3.62 -7.64
C PHE A 11 0.98 2.26 -8.19
N GLU A 12 0.74 2.21 -9.50
CA GLU A 12 0.22 1.03 -10.21
C GLU A 12 -1.03 0.40 -9.56
N MET A 13 -1.80 1.21 -8.80
CA MET A 13 -2.95 0.74 -8.05
C MET A 13 -4.06 0.32 -9.02
N PRO A 14 -4.54 -0.93 -8.96
CA PRO A 14 -5.73 -1.34 -9.71
C PRO A 14 -6.98 -0.73 -9.07
N PHE A 15 -7.78 -0.01 -9.86
CA PHE A 15 -9.01 0.60 -9.40
C PHE A 15 -10.02 0.71 -10.55
N MET A 16 -11.26 0.25 -10.30
CA MET A 16 -12.40 0.34 -11.23
C MET A 16 -12.10 -0.12 -12.68
N GLY A 17 -11.37 -1.23 -12.83
CA GLY A 17 -11.12 -1.85 -14.14
C GLY A 17 -9.90 -1.32 -14.89
N THR A 18 -9.14 -0.38 -14.33
CA THR A 18 -7.85 0.09 -14.86
C THR A 18 -6.81 0.17 -13.75
N LYS A 19 -5.61 0.70 -14.05
CA LYS A 19 -4.56 0.99 -13.08
C LYS A 19 -4.13 2.46 -13.17
N SER A 20 -3.62 2.99 -12.06
CA SER A 20 -2.88 4.26 -12.08
C SER A 20 -1.74 4.20 -13.10
N ILE A 21 -1.53 5.30 -13.85
CA ILE A 21 -0.54 5.36 -14.93
C ILE A 21 0.90 5.39 -14.39
N ASP A 22 1.11 6.02 -13.24
CA ASP A 22 2.41 6.01 -12.58
C ASP A 22 2.59 4.69 -11.84
N ASP A 23 3.63 3.96 -12.22
CA ASP A 23 4.09 2.79 -11.50
C ASP A 23 5.16 3.15 -10.47
N PHE A 24 5.69 2.15 -9.75
CA PHE A 24 6.72 2.40 -8.75
C PHE A 24 7.99 3.04 -9.33
N TYR A 25 8.31 2.83 -10.61
CA TYR A 25 9.48 3.44 -11.24
C TYR A 25 9.21 4.89 -11.64
N THR A 26 8.14 5.15 -12.41
CA THR A 26 7.84 6.52 -12.87
C THR A 26 7.42 7.42 -11.71
N GLY A 27 6.64 6.89 -10.77
CA GLY A 27 6.16 7.60 -9.59
C GLY A 27 7.29 8.03 -8.65
N THR A 28 8.19 7.11 -8.28
CA THR A 28 9.32 7.48 -7.41
C THR A 28 10.35 8.35 -8.11
N LYS A 29 10.52 8.21 -9.44
CA LYS A 29 11.32 9.15 -10.23
C LYS A 29 10.74 10.56 -10.20
N ALA A 30 9.42 10.70 -10.32
CA ALA A 30 8.74 11.98 -10.18
C ALA A 30 8.87 12.56 -8.76
N ALA A 31 8.74 11.72 -7.73
CA ALA A 31 8.94 12.12 -6.33
C ALA A 31 10.34 12.72 -6.12
N LEU A 32 11.39 12.05 -6.60
CA LEU A 32 12.78 12.53 -6.52
C LEU A 32 12.99 13.85 -7.27
N ALA A 33 12.43 13.98 -8.48
CA ALA A 33 12.51 15.22 -9.25
C ALA A 33 11.84 16.40 -8.52
N GLY A 34 10.83 16.13 -7.68
CA GLY A 34 10.17 17.10 -6.82
C GLY A 34 10.83 17.33 -5.45
N GLY A 35 11.91 16.60 -5.12
CA GLY A 35 12.60 16.69 -3.82
C GLY A 35 12.05 15.79 -2.71
N THR A 36 11.11 14.88 -3.03
CA THR A 36 10.65 13.81 -2.13
C THR A 36 11.56 12.60 -2.26
N THR A 37 12.04 12.07 -1.14
CA THR A 37 13.03 10.98 -1.10
C THR A 37 12.50 9.71 -0.44
N MET A 38 11.26 9.71 0.06
CA MET A 38 10.58 8.53 0.54
C MET A 38 9.09 8.61 0.23
N VAL A 39 8.49 7.46 -0.10
CA VAL A 39 7.04 7.33 -0.33
C VAL A 39 6.45 6.24 0.57
N ILE A 40 5.19 6.39 0.97
CA ILE A 40 4.42 5.34 1.65
C ILE A 40 3.18 5.03 0.83
N ASP A 41 3.18 3.85 0.20
CA ASP A 41 2.10 3.40 -0.69
C ASP A 41 1.07 2.56 0.08
N PHE A 42 -0.11 2.34 -0.50
CA PHE A 42 -1.16 1.53 0.15
C PHE A 42 -1.27 0.15 -0.50
N VAL A 43 -1.04 -0.89 0.29
CA VAL A 43 -1.53 -2.22 -0.06
C VAL A 43 -3.05 -2.22 0.10
N ILE A 44 -3.76 -2.55 -0.98
CA ILE A 44 -5.23 -2.62 -0.97
C ILE A 44 -5.66 -4.03 -1.40
N PRO A 45 -5.92 -4.93 -0.43
CA PRO A 45 -6.42 -6.28 -0.71
C PRO A 45 -7.82 -6.23 -1.34
N ALA A 46 -8.07 -7.10 -2.30
CA ALA A 46 -9.42 -7.38 -2.76
C ALA A 46 -10.27 -7.97 -1.62
N LYS A 47 -11.60 -7.86 -1.72
CA LYS A 47 -12.51 -8.42 -0.71
C LYS A 47 -12.31 -9.94 -0.58
N GLY A 48 -11.95 -10.41 0.61
CA GLY A 48 -11.63 -11.81 0.89
C GLY A 48 -10.20 -12.25 0.59
N GLU A 49 -9.34 -11.35 0.10
CA GLU A 49 -7.91 -11.64 -0.11
C GLU A 49 -7.13 -11.53 1.21
N SER A 50 -6.16 -12.43 1.42
CA SER A 50 -5.22 -12.35 2.56
C SER A 50 -4.42 -11.05 2.53
N LEU A 51 -4.24 -10.42 3.70
CA LEU A 51 -3.41 -9.23 3.84
C LEU A 51 -1.95 -9.53 3.48
N ILE A 52 -1.45 -10.71 3.84
CA ILE A 52 -0.07 -11.14 3.60
C ILE A 52 0.15 -11.39 2.10
N GLU A 53 -0.81 -12.02 1.42
CA GLU A 53 -0.74 -12.20 -0.04
C GLU A 53 -0.73 -10.86 -0.77
N ALA A 54 -1.62 -9.95 -0.38
CA ALA A 54 -1.67 -8.60 -0.95
C ALA A 54 -0.36 -7.83 -0.71
N TYR A 55 0.21 -7.93 0.49
CA TYR A 55 1.51 -7.34 0.81
C TYR A 55 2.61 -7.86 -0.12
N ASN A 56 2.72 -9.18 -0.28
CA ASN A 56 3.73 -9.80 -1.14
C ASN A 56 3.57 -9.39 -2.61
N LYS A 57 2.34 -9.22 -3.09
CA LYS A 57 2.05 -8.68 -4.43
C LYS A 57 2.57 -7.24 -4.58
N TRP A 58 2.37 -6.39 -3.58
CA TRP A 58 2.89 -5.02 -3.60
C TRP A 58 4.41 -4.97 -3.55
N ARG A 59 5.04 -5.76 -2.67
CA ARG A 59 6.51 -5.88 -2.60
C ARG A 59 7.11 -6.32 -3.93
N THR A 60 6.49 -7.33 -4.58
CA THR A 60 6.92 -7.81 -5.89
C THR A 60 6.82 -6.73 -6.97
N LYS A 61 5.80 -5.86 -6.91
CA LYS A 61 5.68 -4.71 -7.82
C LYS A 61 6.76 -3.66 -7.55
N ALA A 62 7.10 -3.40 -6.29
CA ALA A 62 7.91 -2.25 -5.88
C ALA A 62 9.42 -2.53 -5.82
N ASP A 63 9.85 -3.64 -5.20
CA ASP A 63 11.24 -3.89 -4.79
C ASP A 63 12.27 -3.80 -5.94
N GLY A 64 11.86 -4.15 -7.16
CA GLY A 64 12.73 -4.08 -8.35
C GLY A 64 12.62 -2.79 -9.17
N ARG A 65 11.77 -1.82 -8.77
CA ARG A 65 11.38 -0.66 -9.59
C ARG A 65 11.52 0.70 -8.89
N VAL A 66 11.44 0.75 -7.56
CA VAL A 66 11.55 2.02 -6.82
C VAL A 66 12.91 2.71 -7.05
N CYS A 67 12.89 4.03 -7.16
CA CYS A 67 14.08 4.87 -7.32
C CYS A 67 14.55 5.51 -5.99
N CYS A 68 13.72 5.46 -4.95
CA CYS A 68 14.00 5.97 -3.61
C CYS A 68 13.46 5.00 -2.55
N ASP A 69 13.73 5.25 -1.27
CA ASP A 69 13.20 4.44 -0.19
C ASP A 69 11.67 4.47 -0.17
N TYR A 70 11.05 3.38 0.28
CA TYR A 70 9.60 3.31 0.41
C TYR A 70 9.16 2.45 1.59
N SER A 71 7.92 2.66 2.01
CA SER A 71 7.21 1.78 2.95
C SER A 71 5.77 1.58 2.50
N LEU A 72 4.98 0.84 3.28
CA LEU A 72 3.61 0.49 2.94
C LEU A 72 2.68 0.69 4.13
N HIS A 73 1.47 1.17 3.84
CA HIS A 73 0.29 1.05 4.67
C HIS A 73 -0.48 -0.21 4.29
N MET A 74 -1.21 -0.82 5.25
CA MET A 74 -2.11 -1.94 4.96
C MET A 74 -3.58 -1.50 5.03
N ALA A 75 -4.31 -1.58 3.92
CA ALA A 75 -5.75 -1.37 3.96
C ALA A 75 -6.49 -2.60 4.52
N VAL A 76 -7.46 -2.36 5.39
CA VAL A 76 -8.41 -3.36 5.90
C VAL A 76 -9.73 -3.13 5.18
N THR A 77 -9.97 -3.89 4.10
CA THR A 77 -11.13 -3.74 3.19
C THR A 77 -12.31 -4.65 3.55
N HIS A 78 -12.08 -5.60 4.46
CA HIS A 78 -13.08 -6.51 5.02
C HIS A 78 -12.62 -6.97 6.41
N TRP A 79 -13.51 -7.57 7.19
CA TRP A 79 -13.22 -8.03 8.55
C TRP A 79 -13.68 -9.47 8.78
N ASN A 80 -12.78 -10.29 9.32
CA ASN A 80 -13.03 -11.62 9.87
C ASN A 80 -11.90 -11.98 10.85
N GLU A 81 -11.96 -13.16 11.46
CA GLU A 81 -10.95 -13.61 12.43
C GLU A 81 -9.56 -13.81 11.80
N ASP A 82 -9.51 -14.21 10.53
CA ASP A 82 -8.24 -14.36 9.81
C ASP A 82 -7.54 -13.01 9.61
N VAL A 83 -8.28 -11.97 9.19
CA VAL A 83 -7.80 -10.58 9.07
C VAL A 83 -7.24 -10.11 10.41
N ARG A 84 -7.93 -10.37 11.53
CA ARG A 84 -7.44 -10.01 12.88
C ARG A 84 -6.08 -10.67 13.16
N HIS A 85 -5.93 -11.96 12.85
CA HIS A 85 -4.68 -12.68 13.03
C HIS A 85 -3.58 -12.19 12.09
N GLU A 86 -3.90 -11.89 10.84
CA GLU A 86 -2.95 -11.39 9.85
C GLU A 86 -2.46 -9.97 10.17
N MET A 87 -3.32 -9.10 10.68
CA MET A 87 -2.92 -7.76 11.15
C MET A 87 -1.81 -7.88 12.22
N SER A 88 -1.95 -8.81 13.17
CA SER A 88 -0.91 -9.04 14.19
C SER A 88 0.41 -9.53 13.57
N LYS A 89 0.35 -10.40 12.55
CA LYS A 89 1.54 -10.89 11.85
C LYS A 89 2.23 -9.79 11.05
N ILE A 90 1.45 -8.96 10.37
CA ILE A 90 1.92 -7.85 9.54
C ILE A 90 2.64 -6.76 10.36
N CYS A 91 2.32 -6.64 11.65
CA CYS A 91 3.07 -5.79 12.57
C CYS A 91 4.44 -6.33 12.98
N SER A 92 4.79 -7.58 12.66
CA SER A 92 6.10 -8.13 13.00
C SER A 92 7.23 -7.50 12.17
N ASP A 93 8.46 -7.56 12.68
CA ASP A 93 9.66 -7.05 12.01
C ASP A 93 9.89 -7.64 10.60
N THR A 94 9.33 -8.82 10.32
CA THR A 94 9.40 -9.44 8.99
C THR A 94 8.65 -8.63 7.92
N PHE A 95 7.52 -8.02 8.28
CA PHE A 95 6.67 -7.25 7.37
C PHE A 95 6.82 -5.74 7.56
N GLY A 96 7.07 -5.28 8.79
CA GLY A 96 7.42 -3.89 9.10
C GLY A 96 6.28 -2.88 8.95
N ILE A 97 5.02 -3.31 8.98
CA ILE A 97 3.86 -2.43 8.83
C ILE A 97 3.32 -2.05 10.21
N ASN A 98 3.16 -0.76 10.48
CA ASN A 98 2.63 -0.25 11.76
C ASN A 98 1.39 0.63 11.58
N SER A 99 0.79 0.66 10.39
CA SER A 99 -0.29 1.56 10.04
C SER A 99 -1.31 0.89 9.13
N PHE A 100 -2.59 1.06 9.51
CA PHE A 100 -3.72 0.47 8.81
C PHE A 100 -4.67 1.54 8.30
N LYS A 101 -5.23 1.34 7.10
CA LYS A 101 -6.25 2.20 6.51
C LYS A 101 -7.59 1.51 6.44
N MET A 102 -8.62 2.19 6.91
CA MET A 102 -10.00 1.73 6.84
C MET A 102 -10.81 2.70 5.99
N PHE A 103 -11.86 2.20 5.37
CA PHE A 103 -12.77 3.00 4.57
C PHE A 103 -14.14 3.05 5.24
N MET A 104 -14.62 4.27 5.51
CA MET A 104 -16.02 4.54 5.89
C MET A 104 -16.89 4.87 4.66
N ALA A 105 -16.27 4.88 3.48
CA ALA A 105 -16.88 5.13 2.18
C ALA A 105 -16.68 3.91 1.26
N TYR A 106 -17.16 4.00 0.02
CA TYR A 106 -17.14 2.91 -0.96
C TYR A 106 -17.98 1.71 -0.51
N LYS A 107 -19.28 1.97 -0.30
CA LYS A 107 -20.28 0.94 0.02
C LYS A 107 -20.14 -0.26 -0.92
N ASP A 108 -20.26 -1.46 -0.35
CA ASP A 108 -20.16 -2.77 -1.02
C ASP A 108 -18.77 -3.15 -1.58
N ILE A 109 -17.83 -2.19 -1.66
CA ILE A 109 -16.47 -2.39 -2.19
C ILE A 109 -15.44 -2.47 -1.05
N PHE A 110 -15.24 -1.38 -0.30
CA PHE A 110 -14.24 -1.28 0.77
C PHE A 110 -14.81 -0.86 2.13
N MET A 111 -16.04 -0.35 2.16
CA MET A 111 -16.68 0.10 3.39
C MET A 111 -16.78 -1.06 4.38
N LEU A 112 -16.22 -0.87 5.58
CA LEU A 112 -16.42 -1.80 6.69
C LEU A 112 -17.83 -1.61 7.27
N THR A 113 -18.53 -2.71 7.52
CA THR A 113 -19.90 -2.77 8.05
C THR A 113 -19.96 -3.65 9.28
#